data_AF-A0A1Z9TLH6-F1
#
_entry.id   AF-A0A1Z9TLH6-F1
#
_cell.length_a   1.000
_cell.length_b   1.000
_cell.length_c   1.000
_cell.angle_alpha   90.00
_cell.angle_beta   90.00
_cell.angle_gamma   90.00
#
_symmetry.space_group_name_H-M   'P 1'
#
loop_
_entity.id
_entity.type
_entity.pdbx_description
1 polymer ?
#
loop_
_entity_poly.entity_id
_entity_poly.type
_entity_poly.pdbx_seq_one_letter_code
_entity_poly.pdbx_strand_id
1 'polypeptide(L)'
;EKLRKSNSEKIYSGRSLKDILDRFDLKNYKDVRDQSNKRDIKIIREYLKISCPIEKAPEVLSNFFYKYNMNIFVSPNYFPIKKNNIKNVKVLFTPNINRNLEYYTGMTFNLIVDVKKKKNILLSGGRFDKLIGDLGYKNIPAVGAALNSDIL
;
A
#
# COMPACT_ATOMS: atom_id res chain seq x y z
N GLU A 1 29.10 14.43 -11.76
CA GLU A 1 30.47 14.82 -12.10
C GLU A 1 31.05 15.91 -11.20
N LYS A 2 30.71 17.20 -11.36
CA LYS A 2 31.38 18.31 -10.62
C LYS A 2 31.38 18.16 -9.08
N LEU A 3 30.23 17.83 -8.49
CA LEU A 3 30.10 17.63 -7.03
C LEU A 3 30.78 16.35 -6.50
N ARG A 4 31.06 15.37 -7.36
CA ARG A 4 31.78 14.15 -6.95
C ARG A 4 33.29 14.38 -6.79
N LYS A 5 33.80 15.46 -7.38
CA LYS A 5 35.22 15.85 -7.32
C LYS A 5 35.50 16.86 -6.19
N SER A 6 34.48 17.31 -5.47
CA SER A 6 34.61 18.22 -4.33
C SER A 6 34.72 17.47 -3.00
N ASN A 7 35.15 18.18 -1.95
CA ASN A 7 35.30 17.61 -0.61
C ASN A 7 33.99 16.98 -0.11
N SER A 8 34.04 15.67 0.15
CA SER A 8 32.92 14.82 0.55
C SER A 8 32.36 15.16 1.94
N GLU A 9 33.16 15.77 2.81
CA GLU A 9 32.76 16.16 4.17
C GLU A 9 32.04 17.51 4.22
N LYS A 10 31.99 18.25 3.11
CA LYS A 10 31.34 19.56 3.06
C LYS A 10 29.87 19.45 3.41
N ILE A 11 29.41 20.30 4.34
CA ILE A 11 28.03 20.27 4.84
C ILE A 11 27.13 21.17 3.98
N TYR A 12 26.00 20.62 3.56
CA TYR A 12 24.90 21.32 2.89
C TYR A 12 23.62 21.07 3.68
N SER A 13 23.04 22.14 4.22
CA SER A 13 21.78 22.09 5.00
C SER A 13 21.75 20.97 6.04
N GLY A 14 22.84 20.85 6.80
CA GLY A 14 22.99 19.87 7.89
C GLY A 14 23.35 18.44 7.47
N ARG A 15 23.67 18.18 6.19
CA ARG A 15 24.12 16.87 5.71
C ARG A 15 25.45 16.95 4.98
N SER A 16 26.27 15.90 5.07
CA SER A 16 27.51 15.83 4.29
C SER A 16 27.23 15.67 2.80
N LEU A 17 28.12 16.18 1.95
CA LEU A 17 28.04 15.98 0.51
C LEU A 17 28.08 14.49 0.15
N LYS A 18 28.84 13.69 0.91
CA LYS A 18 28.86 12.24 0.82
C LYS A 18 27.47 11.63 1.00
N ASP A 19 26.77 11.94 2.10
CA ASP A 19 25.43 11.41 2.36
C ASP A 19 24.42 11.79 1.28
N ILE A 20 24.55 13.00 0.73
CA ILE A 20 23.70 13.50 -0.34
C ILE A 20 23.94 12.70 -1.63
N LEU A 21 25.21 12.48 -2.00
CA LEU A 21 25.58 11.71 -3.18
C LEU A 21 25.23 10.23 -3.04
N ASP A 22 25.48 9.62 -1.87
CA ASP A 22 25.14 8.22 -1.61
C ASP A 22 23.63 7.98 -1.74
N ARG A 23 22.80 8.89 -1.21
CA ARG A 23 21.34 8.82 -1.37
C ARG A 23 20.89 9.06 -2.81
N PHE A 24 21.53 9.99 -3.51
CA PHE A 24 21.26 10.20 -4.93
C PHE A 24 21.56 8.93 -5.72
N ASP A 25 22.68 8.26 -5.42
CA ASP A 25 23.09 7.05 -6.12
C ASP A 25 22.21 5.85 -5.78
N LEU A 26 21.84 5.70 -4.51
CA LEU A 26 20.84 4.73 -4.08
C LEU A 26 19.52 4.88 -4.83
N LYS A 27 19.10 6.11 -5.16
CA LYS A 27 17.86 6.37 -5.91
C LYS A 27 18.00 6.16 -7.42
N ASN A 28 19.17 6.45 -7.99
CA ASN A 28 19.37 6.46 -9.44
C ASN A 28 20.03 5.18 -10.00
N TYR A 29 20.87 4.50 -9.22
CA TYR A 29 21.74 3.41 -9.70
C TYR A 29 21.53 2.06 -9.01
N LYS A 30 20.85 1.99 -7.85
CA LYS A 30 20.26 0.70 -7.44
C LYS A 30 19.04 0.46 -8.29
N ASP A 31 19.26 -0.11 -9.47
CA ASP A 31 18.15 -0.61 -10.27
C ASP A 31 17.48 -1.74 -9.48
N VAL A 32 16.26 -1.48 -8.99
CA VAL A 32 15.45 -2.49 -8.29
C VAL A 32 15.22 -3.73 -9.18
N ARG A 33 15.43 -3.60 -10.51
CA ARG A 33 15.27 -4.65 -11.53
C ARG A 33 16.52 -5.51 -11.76
N ASP A 34 17.56 -5.38 -10.93
CA ASP A 34 18.73 -6.26 -10.99
C ASP A 34 18.33 -7.75 -10.85
N GLN A 35 19.12 -8.67 -11.42
CA GLN A 35 18.79 -10.11 -11.49
C GLN A 35 18.54 -10.73 -10.10
N SER A 36 19.16 -10.18 -9.06
CA SER A 36 19.01 -10.57 -7.65
C SER A 36 17.58 -10.42 -7.11
N ASN A 37 16.81 -9.46 -7.62
CA ASN A 37 15.46 -9.14 -7.10
C ASN A 37 14.33 -9.80 -7.89
N LYS A 38 14.62 -10.64 -8.89
CA LYS A 38 13.59 -11.29 -9.74
C LYS A 38 12.58 -12.09 -8.94
N ARG A 39 13.04 -12.78 -7.87
CA ARG A 39 12.17 -13.53 -6.96
C ARG A 39 11.20 -12.59 -6.24
N ASP A 40 11.70 -11.51 -5.65
CA ASP A 40 10.88 -10.58 -4.88
C ASP A 40 9.88 -9.84 -5.77
N ILE A 41 10.29 -9.42 -6.96
CA ILE A 41 9.40 -8.81 -7.96
C ILE A 41 8.27 -9.79 -8.32
N LYS A 42 8.57 -11.09 -8.47
CA LYS A 42 7.55 -12.11 -8.73
C LYS A 42 6.58 -12.23 -7.56
N ILE A 43 7.08 -12.31 -6.32
CA ILE A 43 6.27 -12.39 -5.10
C ILE A 43 5.33 -11.19 -5.00
N ILE A 44 5.86 -9.97 -5.14
CA ILE A 44 5.10 -8.72 -5.08
C ILE A 44 4.03 -8.70 -6.17
N ARG A 45 4.37 -9.07 -7.42
CA ARG A 45 3.39 -9.12 -8.52
C ARG A 45 2.28 -10.13 -8.28
N GLU A 46 2.60 -11.31 -7.74
CA GLU A 46 1.59 -12.31 -7.39
C GLU A 46 0.71 -11.85 -6.22
N TYR A 47 1.30 -11.25 -5.19
CA TYR A 47 0.55 -10.67 -4.07
C TYR A 47 -0.45 -9.62 -4.56
N LEU A 48 -0.01 -8.68 -5.38
CA LEU A 48 -0.85 -7.60 -5.91
C LEU A 48 -1.96 -8.10 -6.85
N LYS A 49 -1.86 -9.33 -7.37
CA LYS A 49 -2.92 -9.95 -8.18
C LYS A 49 -3.99 -10.66 -7.35
N ILE A 50 -3.80 -10.83 -6.04
CA ILE A 50 -4.78 -11.47 -5.18
C ILE A 50 -6.09 -10.67 -5.22
N SER A 51 -7.17 -11.37 -5.57
CA SER A 51 -8.54 -10.85 -5.51
C SER A 51 -9.47 -12.02 -5.20
N CYS A 52 -10.19 -11.94 -4.08
CA CYS A 52 -11.09 -13.00 -3.65
C CYS A 52 -12.24 -12.44 -2.81
N PRO A 53 -13.35 -13.18 -2.67
CA PRO A 53 -14.37 -12.90 -1.65
C PRO A 53 -13.71 -12.79 -0.25
N ILE A 54 -14.08 -11.78 0.53
CA ILE A 54 -13.40 -11.46 1.81
C ILE A 54 -13.42 -12.63 2.82
N GLU A 55 -14.45 -13.46 2.79
CA GLU A 55 -14.58 -14.67 3.60
C GLU A 55 -13.51 -15.73 3.28
N LYS A 56 -12.97 -15.74 2.06
CA LYS A 56 -11.89 -16.63 1.63
C LYS A 56 -10.50 -16.02 1.82
N ALA A 57 -10.41 -14.73 2.17
CA ALA A 57 -9.14 -14.03 2.29
C ALA A 57 -8.17 -14.67 3.31
N PRO A 58 -8.60 -15.15 4.50
CA PRO A 58 -7.70 -15.84 5.43
C PRO A 58 -6.98 -17.04 4.82
N GLU A 59 -7.73 -17.88 4.09
CA GLU A 59 -7.22 -19.10 3.46
C GLU A 59 -6.27 -18.75 2.30
N VAL A 60 -6.71 -17.85 1.40
CA VAL A 60 -5.92 -17.44 0.23
C VAL A 60 -4.60 -16.80 0.64
N LEU A 61 -4.61 -15.92 1.65
CA LEU A 61 -3.41 -15.28 2.17
C LEU A 61 -2.48 -16.26 2.89
N SER A 62 -3.03 -17.14 3.74
CA SER A 62 -2.23 -18.17 4.40
C SER A 62 -1.52 -19.05 3.38
N ASN A 63 -2.24 -19.54 2.37
CA ASN A 63 -1.66 -20.33 1.27
C ASN A 63 -0.57 -19.57 0.51
N PHE A 64 -0.76 -18.27 0.27
CA PHE A 64 0.25 -17.42 -0.35
C PHE A 64 1.51 -17.29 0.51
N PHE A 65 1.38 -17.06 1.81
CA PHE A 65 2.52 -16.94 2.72
C PHE A 65 3.27 -18.28 2.88
N TYR A 66 2.55 -19.40 2.96
CA TYR A 66 3.14 -20.75 2.96
C TYR A 66 3.92 -21.02 1.67
N LYS A 67 3.34 -20.73 0.49
CA LYS A 67 3.98 -20.93 -0.82
C LYS A 67 5.36 -20.27 -0.93
N TYR A 68 5.54 -19.13 -0.25
CA TYR A 68 6.75 -18.33 -0.33
C TYR A 68 7.63 -18.40 0.93
N ASN A 69 7.33 -19.30 1.87
CA ASN A 69 8.05 -19.47 3.13
C ASN A 69 8.12 -18.18 3.96
N MET A 70 7.05 -17.38 3.95
CA MET A 70 6.95 -16.17 4.78
C MET A 70 6.45 -16.52 6.18
N ASN A 71 7.10 -15.95 7.20
CA ASN A 71 6.68 -16.12 8.60
C ASN A 71 5.53 -15.16 8.96
N ILE A 72 4.42 -15.25 8.22
CA ILE A 72 3.20 -14.45 8.43
C ILE A 72 2.04 -15.40 8.63
N PHE A 73 1.33 -15.23 9.74
CA PHE A 73 0.14 -16.01 10.08
C PHE A 73 -1.10 -15.11 10.04
N VAL A 74 -2.12 -15.52 9.29
CA VAL A 74 -3.41 -14.82 9.25
C VAL A 74 -4.41 -15.61 10.06
N SER A 75 -4.84 -15.05 11.19
CA SER A 75 -5.89 -15.66 12.01
C SER A 75 -7.18 -15.86 11.18
N PRO A 76 -7.91 -16.97 11.36
CA PRO A 76 -9.24 -17.15 10.74
C PRO A 76 -10.23 -16.03 11.06
N ASN A 77 -10.01 -15.32 12.19
CA ASN A 77 -10.83 -14.20 12.64
C ASN A 77 -10.22 -12.82 12.34
N TYR A 78 -9.16 -12.75 11.51
CA TYR A 78 -8.48 -11.49 11.20
C TYR A 78 -9.39 -10.49 10.47
N PHE A 79 -10.19 -10.97 9.51
CA PHE A 79 -11.12 -10.13 8.78
C PHE A 79 -12.47 -10.02 9.50
N PRO A 80 -13.08 -8.82 9.56
CA PRO A 80 -14.33 -8.60 10.29
C PRO A 80 -15.55 -9.21 9.59
N ILE A 81 -15.45 -9.55 8.29
CA ILE A 81 -16.56 -10.07 7.49
C ILE A 81 -16.34 -11.56 7.21
N LYS A 82 -17.19 -12.40 7.81
CA LYS A 82 -17.15 -13.86 7.66
C LYS A 82 -18.11 -14.40 6.61
N LYS A 83 -19.18 -13.66 6.30
CA LYS A 83 -20.19 -14.03 5.31
C LYS A 83 -20.39 -12.86 4.35
N ASN A 84 -20.22 -13.13 3.07
CA ASN A 84 -20.31 -12.13 2.01
C ASN A 84 -21.75 -11.96 1.52
N ASN A 85 -21.94 -11.02 0.58
CA ASN A 85 -23.25 -10.68 0.00
C ASN A 85 -24.22 -10.20 1.09
N ILE A 86 -23.76 -9.33 1.99
CA ILE A 86 -24.58 -8.75 3.05
C ILE A 86 -25.50 -7.72 2.40
N LYS A 87 -26.81 -7.95 2.42
CA LYS A 87 -27.83 -7.05 1.83
C LYS A 87 -27.50 -6.66 0.37
N ASN A 88 -27.14 -7.64 -0.45
CA ASN A 88 -26.73 -7.47 -1.85
C ASN A 88 -25.41 -6.69 -2.06
N VAL A 89 -24.64 -6.44 -0.99
CA VAL A 89 -23.30 -5.87 -1.10
C VAL A 89 -22.26 -6.98 -1.09
N LYS A 90 -21.53 -7.11 -2.20
CA LYS A 90 -20.40 -8.02 -2.32
C LYS A 90 -19.11 -7.32 -1.89
N VAL A 91 -18.38 -7.94 -0.97
CA VAL A 91 -17.09 -7.46 -0.48
C VAL A 91 -15.97 -8.35 -1.04
N LEU A 92 -14.99 -7.72 -1.66
CA LEU A 92 -13.81 -8.36 -2.22
C LEU A 92 -12.57 -7.89 -1.46
N PHE A 93 -11.70 -8.81 -1.10
CA PHE A 93 -10.35 -8.51 -0.64
C PHE A 93 -9.43 -8.35 -1.84
N THR A 94 -8.65 -7.27 -1.86
CA THR A 94 -7.50 -7.09 -2.74
C THR A 94 -6.45 -6.22 -2.06
N PRO A 95 -5.15 -6.53 -2.17
CA PRO A 95 -4.09 -5.68 -1.63
C PRO A 95 -3.68 -4.54 -2.57
N ASN A 96 -4.25 -4.46 -3.78
CA ASN A 96 -3.84 -3.52 -4.82
C ASN A 96 -4.85 -2.38 -5.00
N ILE A 97 -5.19 -1.70 -3.91
CA ILE A 97 -6.02 -0.48 -3.92
C ILE A 97 -5.33 0.66 -3.19
N ASN A 98 -5.64 1.91 -3.58
CA ASN A 98 -5.27 3.15 -2.88
C ASN A 98 -3.77 3.31 -2.54
N ARG A 99 -2.87 2.63 -3.29
CA ARG A 99 -1.42 2.59 -3.02
C ARG A 99 -0.71 3.93 -3.17
N ASN A 100 -1.32 4.89 -3.87
CA ASN A 100 -0.75 6.22 -4.09
C ASN A 100 -0.99 7.17 -2.90
N LEU A 101 -1.80 6.77 -1.91
CA LEU A 101 -2.19 7.59 -0.78
C LEU A 101 -1.44 7.11 0.47
N GLU A 102 -0.26 7.70 0.70
CA GLU A 102 0.67 7.28 1.75
C GLU A 102 0.20 7.60 3.19
N TYR A 103 -0.84 8.42 3.35
CA TYR A 103 -1.38 8.79 4.67
C TYR A 103 -2.20 7.67 5.34
N TYR A 104 -2.60 6.63 4.62
CA TYR A 104 -3.32 5.51 5.21
C TYR A 104 -2.38 4.64 6.06
N THR A 105 -2.81 4.33 7.27
CA THR A 105 -2.03 3.55 8.25
C THR A 105 -2.63 2.18 8.54
N GLY A 106 -3.74 1.82 7.90
CA GLY A 106 -4.44 0.57 8.13
C GLY A 106 -5.33 0.17 6.95
N MET A 107 -6.49 -0.41 7.26
CA MET A 107 -7.45 -0.85 6.25
C MET A 107 -7.89 0.33 5.38
N THR A 108 -7.93 0.10 4.07
CA THR A 108 -8.55 0.99 3.07
C THR A 108 -9.64 0.22 2.33
N PHE A 109 -10.57 0.95 1.73
CA PHE A 109 -11.69 0.36 1.00
C PHE A 109 -12.18 1.30 -0.09
N ASN A 110 -12.75 0.71 -1.13
CA ASN A 110 -13.48 1.42 -2.19
C ASN A 110 -14.88 0.81 -2.30
N LEU A 111 -15.90 1.65 -2.49
CA LEU A 111 -17.24 1.25 -2.86
C LEU A 111 -17.39 1.46 -4.37
N ILE A 112 -17.65 0.36 -5.07
CA ILE A 112 -17.75 0.34 -6.53
C ILE A 112 -19.22 0.11 -6.90
N VAL A 113 -19.72 0.91 -7.83
CA VAL A 113 -21.08 0.81 -8.38
C VAL A 113 -21.02 0.65 -9.89
N ASP A 114 -22.03 0.00 -10.46
CA ASP A 114 -22.22 -0.08 -11.90
C ASP A 114 -23.09 1.10 -12.36
N VAL A 115 -22.47 2.07 -13.04
CA VAL A 115 -23.16 3.20 -13.67
C VAL A 115 -22.97 3.11 -15.17
N LYS A 116 -24.06 3.10 -15.94
CA LYS A 116 -24.04 2.97 -17.42
C LYS A 116 -23.20 1.77 -17.90
N LYS A 117 -23.33 0.62 -17.23
CA LYS A 117 -22.57 -0.64 -17.48
C LYS A 117 -21.05 -0.53 -17.28
N LYS A 118 -20.56 0.50 -16.57
CA LYS A 118 -19.16 0.65 -16.18
C LYS A 118 -19.04 0.64 -14.66
N LYS A 119 -18.00 -0.04 -14.17
CA LYS A 119 -17.63 -0.01 -12.75
C LYS A 119 -16.96 1.31 -12.43
N ASN A 120 -17.56 2.08 -11.53
CA ASN A 120 -17.04 3.35 -11.07
C ASN A 120 -16.84 3.30 -9.56
N ILE A 121 -15.78 3.95 -9.07
CA ILE A 121 -15.52 4.09 -7.64
C ILE A 121 -16.38 5.26 -7.13
N LEU A 122 -17.49 4.94 -6.46
CA LEU A 122 -18.37 5.94 -5.86
C LEU A 122 -17.75 6.55 -4.60
N LEU A 123 -17.04 5.75 -3.81
CA LEU A 123 -16.45 6.22 -2.56
C LEU A 123 -15.13 5.49 -2.28
N SER A 124 -14.16 6.21 -1.72
CA SER A 124 -12.88 5.66 -1.28
C SER A 124 -12.58 6.14 0.14
N GLY A 125 -12.02 5.27 0.97
CA GLY A 125 -11.71 5.60 2.35
C GLY A 125 -10.74 4.65 3.02
N GLY A 126 -10.50 4.88 4.30
CA GLY A 126 -9.62 4.06 5.11
C GLY A 126 -9.25 4.68 6.45
N ARG A 127 -8.29 4.04 7.13
CA ARG A 127 -7.75 4.45 8.42
C ARG A 127 -6.46 5.23 8.28
N PHE A 128 -6.34 6.37 8.96
CA PHE A 128 -5.23 7.34 8.83
C PHE A 128 -4.82 7.94 10.18
N ASP A 129 -4.28 7.10 11.07
CA ASP A 129 -4.00 7.44 12.47
C ASP A 129 -2.89 8.51 12.66
N LYS A 130 -2.06 8.72 11.64
CA LYS A 130 -0.91 9.64 11.69
C LYS A 130 -1.16 10.98 11.00
N LEU A 131 -2.21 11.08 10.17
CA LEU A 131 -2.43 12.25 9.32
C LEU A 131 -2.49 13.57 10.10
N ILE A 132 -3.22 13.59 11.21
CA ILE A 132 -3.32 14.78 12.05
C ILE A 132 -2.00 15.09 12.76
N GLY A 133 -1.23 14.05 13.11
CA GLY A 133 0.11 14.20 13.66
C GLY A 133 1.10 14.81 12.69
N ASP A 134 1.06 14.36 11.43
CA ASP A 134 1.90 14.87 10.34
C ASP A 134 1.64 16.37 10.05
N LEU A 135 0.47 16.89 10.46
CA LEU A 135 0.10 18.31 10.37
C LEU A 135 0.49 19.14 11.61
N GLY A 136 1.25 18.57 12.56
CA GLY A 136 1.78 19.30 13.72
C GLY A 136 1.00 19.14 15.02
N TYR A 137 0.05 18.22 15.07
CA TYR A 137 -0.70 17.87 16.29
C TYR A 137 -0.26 16.52 16.87
N LYS A 138 -0.96 16.04 17.90
CA LYS A 138 -0.78 14.66 18.39
C LYS A 138 -1.38 13.66 17.39
N ASN A 139 -0.84 12.44 17.36
CA ASN A 139 -1.44 11.34 16.61
C ASN A 139 -2.82 11.00 17.20
N ILE A 140 -3.83 10.97 16.34
CA ILE A 140 -5.22 10.65 16.70
C ILE A 140 -5.71 9.56 15.74
N PRO A 141 -6.10 8.38 16.24
CA PRO A 141 -6.69 7.36 15.41
C PRO A 141 -7.92 7.89 14.68
N ALA A 142 -7.96 7.72 13.36
CA ALA A 142 -8.99 8.33 12.53
C ALA A 142 -9.35 7.43 11.34
N VAL A 143 -10.62 7.47 10.96
CA VAL A 143 -11.17 6.78 9.79
C VAL A 143 -12.09 7.74 9.05
N GLY A 144 -12.16 7.60 7.74
CA GLY A 144 -13.00 8.45 6.92
C GLY A 144 -13.04 7.99 5.47
N ALA A 145 -13.90 8.62 4.69
CA ALA A 145 -14.04 8.37 3.27
C ALA A 145 -14.53 9.60 2.53
N ALA A 146 -14.25 9.66 1.24
CA ALA A 146 -14.72 10.69 0.33
C ALA A 146 -15.66 10.09 -0.72
N LEU A 147 -16.81 10.73 -0.90
CA LEU A 147 -17.79 10.42 -1.93
C LEU A 147 -17.42 11.16 -3.22
N ASN A 148 -17.47 10.46 -4.35
CA ASN A 148 -17.36 11.06 -5.66
C ASN A 148 -18.77 11.42 -6.17
N SER A 149 -19.13 12.70 -6.02
CA SER A 149 -20.43 13.23 -6.44
C SER A 149 -20.64 13.23 -7.95
N ASP A 150 -19.58 13.19 -8.76
CA ASP A 150 -19.69 13.25 -10.23
C ASP A 150 -20.28 11.97 -10.84
N ILE A 151 -20.38 10.91 -10.03
CA ILE A 151 -20.92 9.60 -10.43
C ILE A 151 -22.42 9.47 -10.11
N LEU A 152 -22.95 10.33 -9.24
CA LEU A 152 -24.37 10.36 -8.88
C LEU A 152 -25.21 10.98 -10.01
#